data_AF-W7Z006-F1
#
_entry.id   AF-W7Z006-F1
#
_cell.length_a   1.000
_cell.length_b   1.000
_cell.length_c   1.000
_cell.angle_alpha   90.00
_cell.angle_beta   90.00
_cell.angle_gamma   90.00
#
_symmetry.space_group_name_H-M   'P 1'
#
loop_
_entity.id
_entity.type
_entity.pdbx_description
1 polymer ?
#
loop_
_entity_poly.entity_id
_entity_poly.type
_entity_poly.pdbx_seq_one_letter_code
_entity_poly.pdbx_strand_id
1 'polypeptide(L)'
;MSKPKSDPAVLWIRMSMVKRMLIGVALLAIFIGVATYQIPAVKTSGYWSLPLAGKIVALDAGHGGPDGGAVSRQGVIEKDINLAITLYLRDYLQQAGALVVLTREGDYDLALQDTKGYSKRKTEDLKQRVKLIEDKRADLFMSIHLNSIPSNRWSGAQTFYYPNHPDNANLATLVQEEIKRNLENTDRIAKTMNTVYILQALKMPSALWKSVFCLIQKSPNC
;
A
#
# COMPACT_ATOMS: atom_id res chain seq x y z
N MET A 1 82.54 13.62 54.65
CA MET A 1 81.79 12.95 53.57
C MET A 1 80.81 13.96 52.97
N SER A 2 81.22 14.74 51.96
CA SER A 2 80.39 15.78 51.32
C SER A 2 79.73 15.22 50.06
N LYS A 3 78.39 15.22 50.01
CA LYS A 3 77.63 14.81 48.82
C LYS A 3 77.94 15.73 47.63
N PRO A 4 78.15 15.22 46.42
CA PRO A 4 78.27 16.06 45.23
C PRO A 4 76.94 16.76 44.95
N LYS A 5 76.99 18.08 44.74
CA LYS A 5 75.87 18.87 44.20
C LYS A 5 75.63 18.39 42.77
N SER A 6 74.41 17.92 42.48
CA SER A 6 73.98 17.66 41.10
C SER A 6 73.66 19.00 40.42
N ASP A 7 74.36 19.30 39.33
CA ASP A 7 74.07 20.47 38.52
C ASP A 7 72.66 20.35 37.90
N PRO A 8 71.89 21.45 37.84
CA PRO A 8 70.57 21.41 37.23
C PRO A 8 70.70 21.13 35.73
N ALA A 9 70.07 20.06 35.26
CA ALA A 9 70.00 19.75 33.83
C ALA A 9 69.19 20.82 33.11
N VAL A 10 69.86 21.69 32.34
CA VAL A 10 69.21 22.71 31.51
C VAL A 10 68.85 22.11 30.16
N LEU A 11 67.56 21.87 29.94
CA LEU A 11 67.06 21.33 28.68
C LEU A 11 66.80 22.46 27.67
N TRP A 12 67.66 22.60 26.67
CA TRP A 12 67.49 23.58 25.60
C TRP A 12 66.55 23.06 24.51
N ILE A 13 65.27 23.45 24.60
CA ILE A 13 64.29 23.09 23.57
C ILE A 13 64.34 24.11 22.44
N ARG A 14 64.67 23.65 21.23
CA ARG A 14 64.74 24.49 20.03
C ARG A 14 63.33 24.90 19.61
N MET A 15 63.08 26.21 19.44
CA MET A 15 61.74 26.75 19.12
C MET A 15 61.12 26.14 17.84
N SER A 16 61.94 25.70 16.89
CA SER A 16 61.51 24.98 15.69
C SER A 16 60.93 23.59 15.96
N MET A 17 61.40 22.92 17.03
CA MET A 17 60.89 21.63 17.48
C MET A 17 59.50 21.78 18.11
N VAL A 18 59.31 22.83 18.91
CA VAL A 18 58.00 23.18 19.49
C VAL A 18 56.96 23.43 18.42
N LYS A 19 57.29 24.21 17.37
CA LYS A 19 56.37 24.47 16.24
C LYS A 19 55.94 23.17 15.52
N ARG A 20 56.87 22.24 15.30
CA ARG A 20 56.57 20.94 14.65
C ARG A 20 55.68 20.06 15.54
N MET A 21 55.93 20.06 16.85
CA MET A 21 55.07 19.36 17.81
C MET A 21 53.66 19.94 17.83
N LEU A 22 53.49 21.27 17.82
CA LEU A 22 52.18 21.91 17.78
C LEU A 22 51.40 21.59 16.50
N ILE A 23 52.07 21.58 15.34
CA ILE A 23 51.45 21.17 14.07
C ILE A 23 51.03 19.69 14.14
N GLY A 24 51.88 18.83 14.69
CA GLY A 24 51.56 17.41 14.86
C GLY A 24 50.35 17.17 15.77
N VAL A 25 50.25 17.89 16.88
CA VAL A 25 49.11 17.83 17.80
C VAL A 25 47.83 18.35 17.12
N ALA A 26 47.92 19.44 16.37
CA ALA A 26 46.77 19.98 15.62
C ALA A 26 46.26 18.99 14.55
N LEU A 27 47.17 18.37 13.80
CA LEU A 27 46.81 17.36 12.79
C LEU A 27 46.21 16.10 13.44
N LEU A 28 46.74 15.66 14.57
CA LEU A 28 46.19 14.53 15.33
C LEU A 28 44.80 14.85 15.87
N ALA A 29 44.58 16.07 16.38
CA ALA A 29 43.27 16.52 16.85
C ALA A 29 42.25 16.58 15.70
N ILE A 30 42.65 17.05 14.52
CA ILE A 30 41.79 17.02 13.32
C ILE A 30 41.48 15.58 12.91
N PHE A 31 42.49 14.69 12.89
CA PHE A 31 42.29 13.28 12.55
C PHE A 31 41.34 12.58 13.51
N ILE A 32 41.51 12.76 14.82
CA ILE A 32 40.58 12.24 15.84
C ILE A 32 39.20 12.87 15.66
N GLY A 33 39.12 14.18 15.43
CA GLY A 33 37.87 14.88 15.15
C GLY A 33 37.12 14.28 13.96
N VAL A 34 37.81 13.99 12.86
CA VAL A 34 37.23 13.34 11.66
C VAL A 34 36.88 11.87 11.92
N ALA A 35 37.74 11.12 12.60
CA ALA A 35 37.52 9.69 12.86
C ALA A 35 36.41 9.43 13.89
N THR A 36 36.21 10.35 14.83
CA THR A 36 35.14 10.31 15.84
C THR A 36 33.89 11.07 15.42
N TYR A 37 33.98 11.89 14.37
CA TYR A 37 32.80 12.44 13.72
C TYR A 37 32.02 11.25 13.20
N GLN A 38 30.94 10.90 13.90
CA GLN A 38 29.96 10.02 13.35
C GLN A 38 29.42 10.76 12.13
N ILE A 39 29.88 10.38 10.93
CA ILE A 39 29.12 10.69 9.72
C ILE A 39 27.75 10.13 10.05
N PRO A 40 26.71 10.98 10.22
CA PRO A 40 25.39 10.47 10.50
C PRO A 40 25.16 9.44 9.40
N ALA A 41 24.87 8.20 9.80
CA ALA A 41 24.54 7.17 8.84
C ALA A 41 23.37 7.74 8.04
N VAL A 42 23.67 8.31 6.87
CA VAL A 42 22.66 8.73 5.93
C VAL A 42 21.90 7.43 5.73
N LYS A 43 20.65 7.39 6.17
CA LYS A 43 19.82 6.19 6.03
C LYS A 43 19.70 5.96 4.52
N THR A 44 20.61 5.16 3.97
CA THR A 44 20.67 4.80 2.55
C THR A 44 19.52 3.87 2.16
N SER A 45 18.62 3.57 3.10
CA SER A 45 17.37 2.84 2.90
C SER A 45 16.31 3.58 2.07
N GLY A 46 16.56 4.81 1.63
CA GLY A 46 15.54 5.66 1.01
C GLY A 46 15.42 5.62 -0.52
N TYR A 47 16.38 5.04 -1.26
CA TYR A 47 16.47 5.31 -2.72
C TYR A 47 16.63 4.07 -3.63
N TRP A 48 16.63 2.84 -3.09
CA TRP A 48 16.76 1.61 -3.90
C TRP A 48 15.68 0.54 -3.63
N SER A 49 14.64 0.85 -2.86
CA SER A 49 13.49 -0.04 -2.67
C SER A 49 12.30 0.47 -3.45
N LEU A 50 11.59 -0.45 -4.12
CA LEU A 50 10.30 -0.14 -4.76
C LEU A 50 9.33 0.47 -3.74
N PRO A 51 8.43 1.40 -4.16
CA PRO A 51 7.64 2.23 -3.24
C PRO A 51 6.71 1.43 -2.31
N LEU A 52 6.30 0.22 -2.71
CA LEU A 52 5.46 -0.67 -1.90
C LEU A 52 6.22 -1.89 -1.35
N ALA A 53 7.55 -1.87 -1.38
CA ALA A 53 8.37 -2.96 -0.85
C ALA A 53 8.01 -3.27 0.61
N GLY A 54 7.71 -4.55 0.89
CA GLY A 54 7.33 -5.01 2.22
C GLY A 54 5.89 -4.74 2.62
N LYS A 55 5.04 -4.24 1.70
CA LYS A 55 3.59 -4.10 1.92
C LYS A 55 2.82 -5.29 1.37
N ILE A 56 1.83 -5.74 2.11
CA ILE A 56 0.89 -6.79 1.70
C ILE A 56 -0.45 -6.12 1.36
N VAL A 57 -0.86 -6.17 0.09
CA VAL A 57 -2.13 -5.60 -0.37
C VAL A 57 -3.09 -6.73 -0.75
N ALA A 58 -4.22 -6.79 -0.08
CA ALA A 58 -5.30 -7.68 -0.45
C ALA A 58 -6.21 -7.02 -1.49
N LEU A 59 -6.40 -7.69 -2.62
CA LEU A 59 -7.38 -7.30 -3.63
C LEU A 59 -8.50 -8.33 -3.71
N ASP A 60 -9.72 -7.82 -3.76
CA ASP A 60 -10.92 -8.63 -3.90
C ASP A 60 -11.60 -8.38 -5.24
N ALA A 61 -11.63 -9.41 -6.08
CA ALA A 61 -12.45 -9.40 -7.29
C ALA A 61 -13.88 -9.78 -6.89
N GLY A 62 -14.77 -8.79 -6.79
CA GLY A 62 -16.15 -8.97 -6.38
C GLY A 62 -16.87 -10.06 -7.18
N HIS A 63 -17.81 -10.75 -6.52
CA HIS A 63 -18.55 -11.89 -7.09
C HIS A 63 -17.62 -13.08 -7.47
N GLY A 64 -18.08 -14.03 -8.29
CA GLY A 64 -17.30 -15.19 -8.72
C GLY A 64 -18.09 -16.50 -8.66
N GLY A 65 -17.76 -17.45 -9.54
CA GLY A 65 -18.43 -18.73 -9.61
C GLY A 65 -19.93 -18.56 -9.88
N PRO A 66 -20.81 -19.15 -9.04
CA PRO A 66 -22.27 -19.00 -9.19
C PRO A 66 -22.81 -17.57 -9.01
N ASP A 67 -22.09 -16.68 -8.30
CA ASP A 67 -22.48 -15.28 -8.17
C ASP A 67 -21.94 -14.50 -9.38
N GLY A 68 -22.80 -14.20 -10.35
CA GLY A 68 -22.47 -13.41 -11.53
C GLY A 68 -22.34 -11.91 -11.26
N GLY A 69 -22.95 -11.41 -10.17
CA GLY A 69 -23.22 -9.98 -10.03
C GLY A 69 -24.17 -9.48 -11.11
N ALA A 70 -24.00 -8.22 -11.50
CA ALA A 70 -24.82 -7.61 -12.55
C ALA A 70 -24.52 -8.16 -13.95
N VAL A 71 -25.54 -8.16 -14.83
CA VAL A 71 -25.39 -8.52 -16.24
C VAL A 71 -25.78 -7.33 -17.10
N SER A 72 -24.98 -7.03 -18.11
CA SER A 72 -25.26 -5.99 -19.09
C SER A 72 -26.30 -6.42 -20.12
N ARG A 73 -26.86 -5.44 -20.85
CA ARG A 73 -27.77 -5.72 -21.97
C ARG A 73 -27.08 -6.54 -23.07
N GLN A 74 -25.78 -6.42 -23.21
CA GLN A 74 -24.93 -7.11 -24.17
C GLN A 74 -24.43 -8.48 -23.65
N GLY A 75 -24.84 -8.90 -22.46
CA GLY A 75 -24.47 -10.20 -21.88
C GLY A 75 -23.14 -10.23 -21.13
N VAL A 76 -22.42 -9.10 -21.06
CA VAL A 76 -21.22 -8.98 -20.21
C VAL A 76 -21.58 -9.08 -18.73
N ILE A 77 -20.86 -9.91 -17.98
CA ILE A 77 -21.13 -10.24 -16.59
C ILE A 77 -20.13 -9.51 -15.68
N GLU A 78 -20.61 -8.96 -14.57
CA GLU A 78 -19.84 -8.14 -13.62
C GLU A 78 -18.59 -8.85 -13.09
N LYS A 79 -18.74 -10.13 -12.69
CA LYS A 79 -17.65 -10.91 -12.10
C LYS A 79 -16.42 -11.03 -13.02
N ASP A 80 -16.63 -11.04 -14.33
CA ASP A 80 -15.56 -11.25 -15.31
C ASP A 80 -14.73 -9.97 -15.46
N ILE A 81 -15.40 -8.82 -15.53
CA ILE A 81 -14.71 -7.53 -15.59
C ILE A 81 -14.03 -7.23 -14.24
N ASN A 82 -14.69 -7.51 -13.12
CA ASN A 82 -14.08 -7.36 -11.79
C ASN A 82 -12.77 -8.17 -11.70
N LEU A 83 -12.77 -9.42 -12.16
CA LEU A 83 -11.58 -10.26 -12.19
C LEU A 83 -10.48 -9.64 -13.06
N ALA A 84 -10.82 -9.24 -14.29
CA ALA A 84 -9.86 -8.66 -15.21
C ALA A 84 -9.19 -7.42 -14.61
N ILE A 85 -9.96 -6.48 -14.06
CA ILE A 85 -9.41 -5.26 -13.45
C ILE A 85 -8.55 -5.60 -12.23
N THR A 86 -8.99 -6.52 -11.38
CA THR A 86 -8.22 -6.94 -10.21
C THR A 86 -6.88 -7.57 -10.59
N LEU A 87 -6.82 -8.36 -11.67
CA LEU A 87 -5.57 -8.96 -12.16
C LEU A 87 -4.62 -7.89 -12.73
N TYR A 88 -5.13 -6.92 -13.47
CA TYR A 88 -4.31 -5.77 -13.89
C TYR A 88 -3.76 -5.00 -12.69
N LEU A 89 -4.61 -4.70 -11.71
CA LEU A 89 -4.19 -3.99 -10.50
C LEU A 89 -3.15 -4.78 -9.70
N ARG A 90 -3.29 -6.11 -9.62
CA ARG A 90 -2.28 -7.00 -9.03
C ARG A 90 -0.92 -6.75 -9.67
N ASP A 91 -0.86 -6.82 -11.00
CA ASP A 91 0.41 -6.73 -11.73
C ASP A 91 1.10 -5.37 -11.50
N TYR A 92 0.33 -4.27 -11.51
CA TYR A 92 0.86 -2.94 -11.21
C TYR A 92 1.39 -2.82 -9.78
N LEU A 93 0.66 -3.34 -8.79
CA LEU A 93 1.10 -3.30 -7.39
C LEU A 93 2.32 -4.18 -7.14
N GLN A 94 2.41 -5.34 -7.78
CA GLN A 94 3.58 -6.22 -7.72
C GLN A 94 4.81 -5.58 -8.36
N GLN A 95 4.65 -4.91 -9.51
CA GLN A 95 5.73 -4.13 -10.13
C GLN A 95 6.22 -3.00 -9.22
N ALA A 96 5.33 -2.43 -8.40
CA ALA A 96 5.66 -1.45 -7.37
C ALA A 96 6.21 -2.06 -6.07
N GLY A 97 6.40 -3.38 -6.00
CA GLY A 97 7.05 -4.10 -4.90
C GLY A 97 6.12 -4.66 -3.82
N ALA A 98 4.81 -4.54 -3.98
CA ALA A 98 3.85 -5.10 -3.04
C ALA A 98 3.73 -6.63 -3.17
N LEU A 99 3.50 -7.31 -2.06
CA LEU A 99 2.96 -8.66 -2.06
C LEU A 99 1.44 -8.57 -2.20
N VAL A 100 0.88 -9.12 -3.27
CA VAL A 100 -0.57 -9.05 -3.52
C VAL A 100 -1.25 -10.36 -3.15
N VAL A 101 -2.30 -10.26 -2.35
CA VAL A 101 -3.17 -11.37 -1.97
C VAL A 101 -4.48 -11.22 -2.73
N LEU A 102 -4.83 -12.18 -3.58
CA LEU A 102 -6.11 -12.19 -4.29
C LEU A 102 -7.13 -13.07 -3.57
N THR A 103 -8.38 -12.61 -3.48
CA THR A 103 -9.49 -13.47 -3.02
C THR A 103 -9.82 -14.57 -4.02
N ARG A 104 -9.63 -14.30 -5.31
CA ARG A 104 -9.72 -15.29 -6.40
C ARG A 104 -8.87 -14.85 -7.59
N GLU A 105 -8.36 -15.83 -8.34
CA GLU A 105 -7.60 -15.62 -9.59
C GLU A 105 -8.34 -16.15 -10.83
N GLY A 106 -9.52 -16.74 -10.61
CA GLY A 106 -10.36 -17.33 -11.65
C GLY A 106 -11.85 -17.16 -11.34
N ASP A 107 -12.69 -17.83 -12.13
CA ASP A 107 -14.14 -17.83 -11.96
C ASP A 107 -14.60 -18.89 -10.97
N TYR A 108 -14.37 -18.63 -9.68
CA TYR A 108 -14.83 -19.47 -8.58
C TYR A 108 -15.21 -18.63 -7.36
N ASP A 109 -16.02 -19.21 -6.47
CA ASP A 109 -16.24 -18.72 -5.11
C ASP A 109 -15.33 -19.48 -4.12
N LEU A 110 -15.17 -18.96 -2.90
CA LEU A 110 -14.41 -19.62 -1.82
C LEU A 110 -15.28 -20.51 -0.92
N ALA A 111 -16.55 -20.71 -1.27
CA ALA A 111 -17.45 -21.58 -0.51
C ALA A 111 -17.06 -23.06 -0.68
N LEU A 112 -17.31 -23.87 0.35
CA LEU A 112 -16.96 -25.30 0.31
C LEU A 112 -17.74 -26.02 -0.79
N GLN A 113 -17.17 -27.07 -1.37
CA GLN A 113 -17.78 -27.79 -2.50
C GLN A 113 -19.13 -28.42 -2.14
N ASP A 114 -19.32 -28.84 -0.89
CA ASP A 114 -20.54 -29.43 -0.36
C ASP A 114 -21.60 -28.38 0.04
N THR A 115 -21.25 -27.09 0.09
CA THR A 115 -22.21 -26.04 0.43
C THR A 115 -23.28 -25.91 -0.64
N LYS A 116 -24.50 -26.29 -0.27
CA LYS A 116 -25.72 -26.16 -1.08
C LYS A 116 -26.46 -24.86 -0.79
N GLY A 117 -27.10 -24.33 -1.83
CA GLY A 117 -27.96 -23.14 -1.76
C GLY A 117 -27.18 -21.85 -2.00
N TYR A 118 -27.68 -21.04 -2.92
CA TYR A 118 -27.04 -19.81 -3.38
C TYR A 118 -26.70 -18.84 -2.23
N SER A 119 -27.69 -18.54 -1.38
CA SER A 119 -27.50 -17.61 -0.26
C SER A 119 -26.45 -18.10 0.75
N LYS A 120 -26.45 -19.40 1.05
CA LYS A 120 -25.49 -20.00 1.99
C LYS A 120 -24.07 -19.97 1.43
N ARG A 121 -23.90 -20.34 0.13
CA ARG A 121 -22.61 -20.23 -0.57
C ARG A 121 -22.09 -18.79 -0.53
N LYS A 122 -22.94 -17.81 -0.87
CA LYS A 122 -22.55 -16.39 -0.84
C LYS A 122 -22.10 -15.92 0.54
N THR A 123 -22.81 -16.29 1.60
CA THR A 123 -22.39 -15.96 2.97
C THR A 123 -21.07 -16.63 3.34
N GLU A 124 -20.89 -17.89 2.95
CA GLU A 124 -19.65 -18.63 3.23
C GLU A 124 -18.46 -18.06 2.45
N ASP A 125 -18.63 -17.80 1.15
CA ASP A 125 -17.63 -17.16 0.29
C ASP A 125 -17.12 -15.86 0.92
N LEU A 126 -18.02 -14.95 1.31
CA LEU A 126 -17.65 -13.69 1.96
C LEU A 126 -16.86 -13.89 3.27
N LYS A 127 -17.21 -14.90 4.07
CA LYS A 127 -16.47 -15.24 5.30
C LYS A 127 -15.09 -15.79 5.01
N GLN A 128 -14.97 -16.65 3.99
CA GLN A 128 -13.70 -17.24 3.58
C GLN A 128 -12.77 -16.19 2.97
N ARG A 129 -13.30 -15.20 2.25
CA ARG A 129 -12.53 -14.04 1.77
C ARG A 129 -11.93 -13.24 2.92
N VAL A 130 -12.75 -12.87 3.92
CA VAL A 130 -12.27 -12.18 5.13
C VAL A 130 -11.17 -12.99 5.82
N LYS A 131 -11.43 -14.28 6.06
CA LYS A 131 -10.47 -15.17 6.71
C LYS A 131 -9.14 -15.24 5.95
N LEU A 132 -9.20 -15.42 4.62
CA LEU A 132 -8.00 -15.45 3.78
C LEU A 132 -7.17 -14.16 3.93
N ILE A 133 -7.81 -13.00 3.93
CA ILE A 133 -7.15 -11.69 4.03
C ILE A 133 -6.50 -11.51 5.41
N GLU A 134 -7.21 -11.88 6.47
CA GLU A 134 -6.71 -11.82 7.85
C GLU A 134 -5.55 -12.80 8.08
N ASP A 135 -5.67 -14.04 7.59
CA ASP A 135 -4.64 -15.08 7.69
C ASP A 135 -3.34 -14.64 7.00
N LYS A 136 -3.44 -13.88 5.91
CA LYS A 136 -2.29 -13.31 5.18
C LYS A 136 -1.78 -12.00 5.77
N ARG A 137 -2.42 -11.46 6.80
CA ARG A 137 -2.04 -10.22 7.50
C ARG A 137 -1.85 -9.05 6.53
N ALA A 138 -2.80 -8.85 5.63
CA ALA A 138 -2.75 -7.74 4.68
C ALA A 138 -2.75 -6.38 5.40
N ASP A 139 -1.91 -5.46 4.93
CA ASP A 139 -1.80 -4.09 5.43
C ASP A 139 -2.94 -3.19 4.90
N LEU A 140 -3.46 -3.53 3.71
CA LEU A 140 -4.50 -2.76 3.02
C LEU A 140 -5.41 -3.71 2.23
N PHE A 141 -6.68 -3.36 2.17
CA PHE A 141 -7.69 -4.08 1.39
C PHE A 141 -8.37 -3.19 0.37
N MET A 142 -8.54 -3.70 -0.85
CA MET A 142 -9.29 -3.06 -1.92
C MET A 142 -10.23 -4.04 -2.62
N SER A 143 -11.53 -3.78 -2.58
CA SER A 143 -12.53 -4.56 -3.33
C SER A 143 -12.94 -3.84 -4.61
N ILE A 144 -13.02 -4.62 -5.70
CA ILE A 144 -13.36 -4.15 -7.04
C ILE A 144 -14.75 -4.68 -7.40
N HIS A 145 -15.68 -3.76 -7.59
CA HIS A 145 -17.03 -4.04 -8.04
C HIS A 145 -17.41 -3.15 -9.20
N LEU A 146 -18.39 -3.59 -9.96
CA LEU A 146 -19.06 -2.76 -10.93
C LEU A 146 -20.53 -2.69 -10.55
N ASN A 147 -21.21 -1.68 -11.07
CA ASN A 147 -22.65 -1.57 -10.96
C ASN A 147 -23.23 -1.52 -12.36
N SER A 148 -24.40 -2.13 -12.51
CA SER A 148 -25.25 -1.94 -13.68
C SER A 148 -26.50 -1.24 -13.24
N ILE A 149 -26.79 -0.09 -13.85
CA ILE A 149 -28.08 0.58 -13.72
C ILE A 149 -28.63 0.75 -15.13
N PRO A 150 -29.89 0.36 -15.41
CA PRO A 150 -30.53 0.53 -16.71
C PRO A 150 -30.98 1.98 -16.90
N SER A 151 -30.11 2.95 -16.64
CA SER A 151 -30.37 4.38 -16.79
C SER A 151 -29.09 5.10 -17.19
N ASN A 152 -29.19 5.95 -18.21
CA ASN A 152 -28.12 6.86 -18.63
C ASN A 152 -27.89 8.03 -17.64
N ARG A 153 -28.74 8.16 -16.62
CA ARG A 153 -28.65 9.25 -15.63
C ARG A 153 -27.53 9.03 -14.61
N TRP A 154 -27.13 7.78 -14.40
CA TRP A 154 -26.16 7.42 -13.37
C TRP A 154 -24.94 6.77 -14.02
N SER A 155 -23.84 7.50 -14.05
CA SER A 155 -22.54 7.03 -14.49
C SER A 155 -21.45 7.43 -13.49
N GLY A 156 -20.25 6.93 -13.74
CA GLY A 156 -19.04 7.34 -13.05
C GLY A 156 -18.67 6.45 -11.87
N ALA A 157 -17.38 6.42 -11.60
CA ALA A 157 -16.79 5.66 -10.53
C ALA A 157 -17.02 6.28 -9.15
N GLN A 158 -17.23 5.43 -8.14
CA GLN A 158 -17.32 5.87 -6.76
C GLN A 158 -16.64 4.89 -5.82
N THR A 159 -15.86 5.42 -4.90
CA THR A 159 -15.19 4.66 -3.86
C THR A 159 -15.99 4.74 -2.57
N PHE A 160 -16.16 3.59 -1.94
CA PHE A 160 -16.91 3.38 -0.73
C PHE A 160 -16.02 2.84 0.39
N TYR A 161 -16.39 3.13 1.63
CA TYR A 161 -15.71 2.60 2.81
C TYR A 161 -16.67 2.39 3.97
N TYR A 162 -16.25 1.64 4.99
CA TYR A 162 -16.98 1.53 6.24
C TYR A 162 -16.18 2.21 7.37
N PRO A 163 -16.78 3.03 8.23
CA PRO A 163 -16.03 3.84 9.22
C PRO A 163 -15.66 3.04 10.49
N ASN A 164 -15.05 1.86 10.34
CA ASN A 164 -14.55 1.03 11.45
C ASN A 164 -13.03 1.13 11.67
N HIS A 165 -12.32 1.89 10.83
CA HIS A 165 -10.88 2.15 10.93
C HIS A 165 -10.61 3.61 10.52
N PRO A 166 -9.74 4.35 11.23
CA PRO A 166 -9.50 5.78 10.98
C PRO A 166 -9.03 6.07 9.55
N ASP A 167 -8.22 5.18 8.96
CA ASP A 167 -7.65 5.40 7.63
C ASP A 167 -8.58 5.02 6.47
N ASN A 168 -9.75 4.41 6.73
CA ASN A 168 -10.66 3.97 5.66
C ASN A 168 -11.18 5.16 4.83
N ALA A 169 -11.53 6.25 5.51
CA ALA A 169 -12.00 7.47 4.85
C ALA A 169 -10.88 8.09 3.99
N ASN A 170 -9.65 8.11 4.52
CA ASN A 170 -8.49 8.66 3.82
C ASN A 170 -8.17 7.83 2.58
N LEU A 171 -8.05 6.50 2.72
CA LEU A 171 -7.81 5.58 1.61
C LEU A 171 -8.86 5.74 0.50
N ALA A 172 -10.14 5.71 0.87
CA ALA A 172 -11.22 5.85 -0.11
C ALA A 172 -11.21 7.21 -0.82
N THR A 173 -10.81 8.28 -0.11
CA THR A 173 -10.68 9.61 -0.70
C THR A 173 -9.53 9.67 -1.70
N LEU A 174 -8.34 9.17 -1.33
CA LEU A 174 -7.17 9.12 -2.21
C LEU A 174 -7.46 8.32 -3.49
N VAL A 175 -8.09 7.15 -3.35
CA VAL A 175 -8.49 6.32 -4.51
C VAL A 175 -9.50 7.08 -5.37
N GLN A 176 -10.50 7.74 -4.78
CA GLN A 176 -11.49 8.51 -5.52
C GLN A 176 -10.87 9.70 -6.26
N GLU A 177 -9.92 10.41 -5.64
CA GLU A 177 -9.22 11.54 -6.26
C GLU A 177 -8.40 11.11 -7.46
N GLU A 178 -7.68 9.99 -7.36
CA GLU A 178 -6.94 9.44 -8.51
C GLU A 178 -7.85 8.94 -9.62
N ILE A 179 -9.01 8.37 -9.28
CA ILE A 179 -10.05 8.03 -10.25
C ILE A 179 -10.55 9.29 -10.97
N LYS A 180 -10.86 10.36 -10.23
CA LYS A 180 -11.31 11.63 -10.81
C LYS A 180 -10.25 12.21 -11.75
N ARG A 181 -8.98 12.19 -11.32
CA ARG A 181 -7.84 12.73 -12.06
C ARG A 181 -7.58 11.98 -13.37
N ASN A 182 -7.71 10.65 -13.38
CA ASN A 182 -7.28 9.83 -14.51
C ASN A 182 -8.44 9.40 -15.43
N LEU A 183 -9.64 9.18 -14.90
CA LEU A 183 -10.78 8.72 -15.70
C LEU A 183 -11.67 9.86 -16.18
N GLU A 184 -11.65 11.02 -15.51
CA GLU A 184 -12.46 12.21 -15.79
C GLU A 184 -13.97 11.92 -15.99
N ASN A 185 -14.44 10.77 -15.49
CA ASN A 185 -15.79 10.26 -15.74
C ASN A 185 -16.76 10.52 -14.57
N THR A 186 -16.30 11.23 -13.54
CA THR A 186 -17.06 11.42 -12.31
C THR A 186 -16.59 12.61 -11.50
N ASP A 187 -17.54 13.29 -10.87
CA ASP A 187 -17.27 14.28 -9.81
C ASP A 187 -17.55 13.77 -8.41
N ARG A 188 -17.89 12.49 -8.27
CA ARG A 188 -18.30 11.88 -7.00
C ARG A 188 -17.19 11.92 -5.97
N ILE A 189 -17.60 11.97 -4.72
CA ILE A 189 -16.72 11.89 -3.55
C ILE A 189 -16.84 10.51 -2.89
N ALA A 190 -15.81 10.13 -2.13
CA ALA A 190 -15.82 8.92 -1.34
C ALA A 190 -16.99 8.92 -0.35
N LYS A 191 -17.67 7.78 -0.18
CA LYS A 191 -18.89 7.68 0.63
C LYS A 191 -18.89 6.47 1.55
N THR A 192 -19.53 6.60 2.72
CA THR A 192 -19.74 5.46 3.60
C THR A 192 -20.73 4.45 3.03
N MET A 193 -20.51 3.16 3.28
CA MET A 193 -21.40 2.06 2.88
C MET A 193 -21.51 1.00 3.97
N ASN A 194 -22.71 0.82 4.51
CA ASN A 194 -22.98 -0.06 5.66
C ASN A 194 -23.65 -1.39 5.26
N THR A 195 -23.65 -1.72 3.97
CA THR A 195 -24.31 -2.92 3.42
C THR A 195 -23.33 -3.99 2.97
N VAL A 196 -22.04 -3.68 2.89
CA VAL A 196 -21.01 -4.59 2.40
C VAL A 196 -20.30 -5.24 3.59
N TYR A 197 -20.51 -6.55 3.74
CA TYR A 197 -19.99 -7.33 4.88
C TYR A 197 -18.47 -7.28 5.00
N ILE A 198 -17.74 -7.47 3.89
CA ILE A 198 -16.27 -7.56 3.93
C ILE A 198 -15.62 -6.27 4.47
N LEU A 199 -16.17 -5.10 4.13
CA LEU A 199 -15.71 -3.81 4.68
C LEU A 199 -16.00 -3.65 6.18
N GLN A 200 -17.07 -4.28 6.68
CA GLN A 200 -17.44 -4.22 8.10
C GLN A 200 -16.58 -5.15 8.96
N ALA A 201 -16.26 -6.32 8.41
CA ALA A 201 -15.52 -7.37 9.09
C ALA A 201 -14.03 -7.01 9.24
N LEU A 202 -13.41 -6.57 8.15
CA LEU A 202 -11.98 -6.25 8.09
C LEU A 202 -11.62 -5.05 8.99
N LYS A 203 -10.47 -5.15 9.66
CA LYS A 203 -9.96 -4.14 10.61
C LYS A 203 -8.76 -3.36 10.12
N MET A 204 -8.28 -3.62 8.91
CA MET A 204 -7.24 -2.84 8.25
C MET A 204 -7.84 -1.73 7.37
N PRO A 205 -7.04 -0.76 6.91
CA PRO A 205 -7.43 0.18 5.87
C PRO A 205 -8.11 -0.53 4.69
N SER A 206 -9.37 -0.21 4.45
CA SER A 206 -10.23 -0.91 3.49
C SER A 206 -11.11 0.06 2.69
N ALA A 207 -11.19 -0.19 1.40
CA ALA A 207 -12.06 0.53 0.48
C ALA A 207 -12.66 -0.41 -0.57
N LEU A 208 -13.78 0.01 -1.15
CA LEU A 208 -14.44 -0.67 -2.25
C LEU A 208 -14.65 0.33 -3.37
N TRP A 209 -14.05 0.07 -4.53
CA TRP A 209 -14.31 0.85 -5.72
C TRP A 209 -15.46 0.20 -6.47
N LYS A 210 -16.46 1.03 -6.78
CA LYS A 210 -17.63 0.64 -7.55
C LYS A 210 -17.83 1.61 -8.70
N SER A 211 -17.63 1.13 -9.92
CA SER A 211 -17.95 1.93 -11.10
C SER A 211 -19.33 1.60 -11.63
N VAL A 212 -20.17 2.61 -11.82
CA VAL A 212 -21.42 2.45 -12.57
C VAL A 212 -21.08 2.53 -14.04
N PHE A 213 -21.05 1.38 -14.71
CA PHE A 213 -20.94 1.36 -16.16
C PHE A 213 -22.32 1.57 -16.76
N CYS A 214 -22.43 2.59 -17.62
CA CYS A 214 -23.62 2.76 -18.43
C CYS A 214 -23.53 1.76 -19.59
N LEU A 215 -24.39 0.74 -19.57
CA LEU A 215 -24.39 -0.32 -20.57
C LEU A 215 -25.18 0.08 -21.84
N ILE A 216 -25.50 1.37 -21.97
CA ILE A 216 -26.10 1.95 -23.17
C ILE A 216 -24.94 2.46 -24.05
N GLN A 217 -24.44 1.59 -24.92
CA GLN A 217 -23.40 1.86 -25.93
C GLN A 217 -23.81 2.88 -27.03
N LYS A 218 -24.56 3.94 -26.70
CA LYS A 218 -24.91 5.01 -27.67
C LYS A 218 -24.88 6.43 -27.09
N SER A 219 -24.42 6.62 -25.86
CA SER A 219 -24.25 7.98 -25.32
C SER A 219 -22.80 8.41 -25.46
N PRO A 220 -22.50 9.59 -26.06
CA PRO A 220 -21.14 10.13 -26.13
C PRO A 220 -20.58 10.54 -24.75
N ASN A 221 -21.37 10.41 -23.68
CA ASN A 221 -21.00 10.77 -22.31
C ASN A 221 -20.82 9.52 -21.41
N CYS A 222 -20.30 8.43 -21.98
CA CYS A 222 -19.92 7.21 -21.26
C CYS A 222 -18.43 6.93 -21.46
#